data_AF-A0A968YNU7-F1
#
_entry.id   AF-A0A968YNU7-F1
#
_cell.length_a   1.000
_cell.length_b   1.000
_cell.length_c   1.000
_cell.angle_alpha   90.00
_cell.angle_beta   90.00
_cell.angle_gamma   90.00
#
_symmetry.space_group_name_H-M   'P 1'
#
loop_
_entity.id
_entity.type
_entity.pdbx_description
1 polymer ?
#
loop_
_entity_poly.entity_id
_entity_poly.type
_entity_poly.pdbx_seq_one_letter_code
_entity_poly.pdbx_strand_id
1 'polypeptide(L)'
;MEVIERSRDPFVRNPSNAIESDHYAPVFAVLNLRDPVIREYWLKQWKQAHDEIGLEGIFLDSSSNLSSDKFHFIQLPNAGSKDTATGKTQQLFNERPAQEPPAAILSQYYAHLELMTQMQKIGYRYCGEDIGVFGVHRSGPRILARLDNLPLWAECITDFDVLALQKASANPNDVFFRGLAYRMMWYMFWDIKSDQLSFNYGRLRGDFDRPTDWHILLLKVFSKVNDLMINREILPDEKGVVYRVDGQQVLWAFQNFDFKLSANSFVRDENTGKNLQTNVLHAVKHHVYRING
;
A
#
# COMPACT_ATOMS: atom_id res chain seq x y z
N MET A 1 9.36 -33.04 -0.83
CA MET A 1 10.21 -33.82 0.11
C MET A 1 11.67 -33.75 -0.31
N GLU A 2 12.02 -34.08 -1.56
CA GLU A 2 13.41 -34.07 -2.06
C GLU A 2 14.20 -32.76 -1.78
N VAL A 3 13.56 -31.60 -1.90
CA VAL A 3 14.20 -30.30 -1.64
C VAL A 3 14.46 -30.06 -0.15
N ILE A 4 13.56 -30.50 0.71
CA ILE A 4 13.69 -30.40 2.17
C ILE A 4 14.83 -31.31 2.65
N GLU A 5 14.98 -32.48 2.04
CA GLU A 5 16.05 -33.44 2.35
C GLU A 5 17.44 -32.93 1.92
N ARG A 6 17.50 -32.17 0.82
CA ARG A 6 18.73 -31.54 0.31
C ARG A 6 19.10 -30.25 1.03
N SER A 7 18.13 -29.59 1.65
CA SER A 7 18.31 -28.35 2.39
C SER A 7 19.00 -28.62 3.73
N ARG A 8 19.88 -27.70 4.14
CA ARG A 8 20.57 -27.81 5.43
C ARG A 8 19.72 -27.29 6.57
N ASP A 9 18.91 -26.27 6.28
CA ASP A 9 18.02 -25.68 7.27
C ASP A 9 16.70 -25.23 6.60
N PRO A 10 15.82 -26.18 6.27
CA PRO A 10 14.68 -25.94 5.39
C PRO A 10 13.59 -25.05 6.00
N PHE A 11 13.60 -24.86 7.32
CA PHE A 11 12.52 -24.20 8.05
C PHE A 11 13.01 -23.03 8.88
N VAL A 12 12.15 -22.03 9.05
CA VAL A 12 12.37 -20.96 10.01
C VAL A 12 12.22 -21.52 11.43
N ARG A 13 13.11 -21.09 12.33
CA ARG A 13 13.13 -21.53 13.73
C ARG A 13 13.00 -20.33 14.65
N ASN A 14 12.32 -20.51 15.76
CA ASN A 14 12.16 -19.50 16.81
C ASN A 14 13.21 -19.68 17.94
N PRO A 15 13.27 -18.80 18.94
CA PRO A 15 14.25 -18.88 20.04
C PRO A 15 14.17 -20.14 20.91
N SER A 16 13.07 -20.90 20.89
CA SER A 16 13.00 -22.22 21.54
C SER A 16 13.48 -23.36 20.62
N ASN A 17 14.05 -23.01 19.46
CA ASN A 17 14.51 -23.90 18.40
C ASN A 17 13.40 -24.69 17.69
N ALA A 18 12.13 -24.37 17.98
CA ALA A 18 10.97 -24.98 17.33
C ALA A 18 10.79 -24.41 15.92
N ILE A 19 10.24 -25.23 15.01
CA ILE A 19 9.87 -24.81 13.66
C ILE A 19 8.69 -23.84 13.76
N GLU A 20 8.84 -22.69 13.09
CA GLU A 20 7.80 -21.67 13.06
C GLU A 20 6.63 -22.15 12.17
N SER A 21 5.43 -22.12 12.73
CA SER A 21 4.19 -22.39 11.99
C SER A 21 3.75 -21.16 11.20
N ASP A 22 3.10 -21.37 10.07
CA ASP A 22 2.41 -20.32 9.33
C ASP A 22 1.25 -19.73 10.16
N HIS A 23 1.04 -18.43 10.06
CA HIS A 23 0.09 -17.71 10.90
C HIS A 23 -1.37 -17.88 10.45
N TYR A 24 -1.63 -18.17 9.16
CA TYR A 24 -2.96 -18.39 8.62
C TYR A 24 -3.37 -19.86 8.64
N ALA A 25 -2.39 -20.75 8.54
CA ALA A 25 -2.60 -22.17 8.55
C ALA A 25 -1.50 -22.84 9.41
N PRO A 26 -1.71 -23.00 10.73
CA PRO A 26 -0.70 -23.53 11.65
C PRO A 26 -0.27 -24.98 11.38
N VAL A 27 -0.89 -25.62 10.39
CA VAL A 27 -0.50 -26.94 9.85
C VAL A 27 0.67 -26.86 8.87
N PHE A 28 1.01 -25.68 8.36
CA PHE A 28 2.16 -25.47 7.48
C PHE A 28 3.33 -24.86 8.25
N ALA A 29 4.54 -25.33 7.92
CA ALA A 29 5.79 -24.79 8.46
C ALA A 29 6.34 -23.71 7.53
N VAL A 30 6.89 -22.63 8.11
CA VAL A 30 7.50 -21.55 7.35
C VAL A 30 8.85 -22.02 6.80
N LEU A 31 9.01 -21.96 5.48
CA LEU A 31 10.26 -22.34 4.80
C LEU A 31 11.31 -21.23 4.91
N ASN A 32 12.57 -21.64 5.06
CA ASN A 32 13.71 -20.73 5.16
C ASN A 32 14.13 -20.22 3.78
N LEU A 33 13.69 -19.02 3.37
CA LEU A 33 14.06 -18.41 2.09
C LEU A 33 15.54 -18.03 2.00
N ARG A 34 16.26 -17.97 3.12
CA ARG A 34 17.73 -17.80 3.12
C ARG A 34 18.46 -19.05 2.64
N ASP A 35 17.85 -20.24 2.71
CA ASP A 35 18.43 -21.43 2.10
C ASP A 35 18.27 -21.36 0.56
N PRO A 36 19.36 -21.34 -0.22
CA PRO A 36 19.29 -21.25 -1.67
C PRO A 36 18.53 -22.43 -2.31
N VAL A 37 18.61 -23.63 -1.73
CA VAL A 37 17.91 -24.83 -2.24
C VAL A 37 16.40 -24.65 -2.16
N ILE A 38 15.92 -24.06 -1.07
CA ILE A 38 14.51 -23.72 -0.88
C ILE A 38 14.08 -22.63 -1.87
N ARG A 39 14.90 -21.59 -2.04
CA ARG A 39 14.58 -20.47 -2.94
C ARG A 39 14.54 -20.89 -4.41
N GLU A 40 15.52 -21.69 -4.84
CA GLU A 40 15.57 -22.25 -6.20
C GLU A 40 14.34 -23.11 -6.50
N TYR A 41 13.92 -23.94 -5.54
CA TYR A 41 12.70 -24.71 -5.68
C TYR A 41 11.47 -23.81 -5.84
N TRP A 42 11.31 -22.80 -4.99
CA TRP A 42 10.22 -21.83 -5.09
C TRP A 42 10.18 -21.14 -6.45
N LEU A 43 11.34 -20.68 -6.95
CA LEU A 43 11.44 -20.07 -8.28
C LEU A 43 11.06 -21.03 -9.39
N LYS A 44 11.50 -22.29 -9.31
CA LYS A 44 11.13 -23.32 -10.27
C LYS A 44 9.62 -23.55 -10.29
N GLN A 45 9.00 -23.69 -9.11
CA GLN A 45 7.56 -23.92 -9.00
C GLN A 45 6.75 -22.72 -9.49
N TRP A 46 7.14 -21.50 -9.14
CA TRP A 46 6.49 -20.29 -9.64
C TRP A 46 6.68 -20.12 -11.14
N LYS A 47 7.89 -20.37 -11.67
CA LYS A 47 8.10 -20.35 -13.13
C LYS A 47 7.20 -21.37 -13.83
N GLN A 48 7.08 -22.57 -13.29
CA GLN A 48 6.19 -23.59 -13.83
C GLN A 48 4.73 -23.13 -13.79
N ALA A 49 4.27 -22.55 -12.68
CA ALA A 49 2.91 -22.01 -12.57
C ALA A 49 2.66 -20.86 -13.56
N HIS A 50 3.65 -20.00 -13.80
CA HIS A 50 3.56 -18.98 -14.85
C HIS A 50 3.45 -19.61 -16.23
N ASP A 51 4.39 -20.49 -16.59
CA ASP A 51 4.54 -20.99 -17.96
C ASP A 51 3.44 -22.01 -18.35
N GLU A 52 3.00 -22.85 -17.42
CA GLU A 52 2.04 -23.94 -17.69
C GLU A 52 0.59 -23.56 -17.37
N ILE A 53 0.38 -22.72 -16.35
CA ILE A 53 -0.96 -22.36 -15.87
C ILE A 53 -1.35 -20.93 -16.30
N GLY A 54 -0.38 -20.08 -16.66
CA GLY A 54 -0.63 -18.68 -17.01
C GLY A 54 -0.84 -17.79 -15.79
N LEU A 55 -0.27 -18.16 -14.63
CA LEU A 55 -0.37 -17.33 -13.43
C LEU A 55 0.59 -16.14 -13.56
N GLU A 56 0.05 -14.92 -13.64
CA GLU A 56 0.82 -13.69 -13.89
C GLU A 56 0.79 -12.68 -12.71
N GLY A 57 -0.03 -12.94 -11.69
CA GLY A 57 -0.26 -12.01 -10.58
C GLY A 57 -0.16 -12.67 -9.21
N ILE A 58 0.48 -11.99 -8.26
CA ILE A 58 0.57 -12.42 -6.86
C ILE A 58 0.00 -11.32 -5.97
N PHE A 59 -0.99 -11.70 -5.16
CA PHE A 59 -1.53 -10.87 -4.10
C PHE A 59 -0.90 -11.26 -2.76
N LEU A 60 -0.16 -10.34 -2.15
CA LEU A 60 0.41 -10.49 -0.82
C LEU A 60 -0.63 -10.02 0.20
N ASP A 61 -1.44 -10.97 0.65
CA ASP A 61 -2.37 -10.77 1.76
C ASP A 61 -1.58 -10.59 3.06
N SER A 62 -1.85 -9.50 3.78
CA SER A 62 -1.08 -9.01 4.92
C SER A 62 0.42 -9.13 4.67
N SER A 63 0.96 -8.17 3.92
CA SER A 63 2.37 -8.18 3.52
C SER A 63 3.32 -8.31 4.73
N SER A 64 2.89 -7.93 5.93
CA SER A 64 3.52 -8.27 7.21
C SER A 64 3.66 -9.78 7.52
N ASN A 65 3.12 -10.71 6.75
CA ASN A 65 3.06 -12.15 7.05
C ASN A 65 3.73 -13.03 6.00
N LEU A 66 3.58 -12.73 4.70
CA LEU A 66 4.39 -13.36 3.64
C LEU A 66 5.74 -12.67 3.42
N SER A 67 5.85 -11.42 3.89
CA SER A 67 7.09 -10.64 3.96
C SER A 67 7.42 -10.17 5.38
N SER A 68 6.81 -10.73 6.44
CA SER A 68 7.38 -10.47 7.77
C SER A 68 8.81 -10.92 7.71
N ASP A 69 9.64 -10.01 8.14
CA ASP A 69 10.92 -10.25 8.75
C ASP A 69 10.80 -11.29 9.88
N LYS A 70 10.52 -12.55 9.51
CA LYS A 70 10.60 -13.68 10.41
C LYS A 70 12.08 -13.84 10.68
N PHE A 71 12.43 -13.76 11.94
CA PHE A 71 13.79 -14.04 12.33
C PHE A 71 13.98 -15.54 12.42
N HIS A 72 14.91 -16.06 11.63
CA HIS A 72 15.38 -17.42 11.75
C HIS A 72 16.46 -17.46 12.82
N PHE A 73 16.15 -18.11 13.94
CA PHE A 73 17.06 -18.29 15.06
C PHE A 73 17.93 -19.52 14.85
N ILE A 74 19.25 -19.36 15.04
CA ILE A 74 20.20 -20.47 15.05
C ILE A 74 20.92 -20.46 16.39
N GLN A 75 20.69 -21.49 17.20
CA GLN A 75 21.31 -21.60 18.52
C GLN A 75 22.84 -21.75 18.44
N LEU A 76 23.34 -22.53 17.47
CA LEU A 76 24.76 -22.84 17.29
C LEU A 76 25.19 -22.62 15.82
N PRO A 77 25.37 -21.37 15.36
CA PRO A 77 25.63 -21.07 13.94
C PRO A 77 26.95 -21.64 13.41
N ASN A 78 27.92 -21.85 14.30
CA ASN A 78 29.24 -22.42 13.98
C ASN A 78 29.31 -23.94 14.19
N ALA A 79 28.23 -24.59 14.64
CA ALA A 79 28.15 -26.04 14.75
C ALA A 79 27.95 -26.65 13.35
N GLY A 80 28.95 -26.47 12.49
CA GLY A 80 28.98 -27.12 11.19
C GLY A 80 29.15 -28.62 11.38
N SER A 81 28.09 -29.39 11.14
CA SER A 81 28.26 -30.78 10.70
C SER A 81 27.90 -30.86 9.22
N LYS A 82 28.75 -31.57 8.47
CA LYS A 82 28.80 -31.61 7.00
C LYS A 82 27.67 -32.41 6.34
N ASP A 83 26.60 -32.75 7.06
CA ASP A 83 25.61 -33.73 6.60
C ASP A 83 24.20 -33.12 6.47
N THR A 84 23.46 -33.64 5.48
CA THR A 84 22.08 -33.28 5.13
C THR A 84 21.10 -33.55 6.26
N ALA A 85 19.91 -32.93 6.22
CA ALA A 85 18.87 -32.91 7.27
C ALA A 85 18.41 -34.28 7.84
N THR A 86 18.81 -35.40 7.21
CA THR A 86 18.49 -36.78 7.62
C THR A 86 19.66 -37.56 8.24
N GLY A 87 20.83 -36.93 8.40
CA GLY A 87 22.00 -37.54 9.03
C GLY A 87 21.76 -37.84 10.50
N LYS A 88 21.67 -39.14 10.86
CA LYS A 88 21.51 -39.66 12.23
C LYS A 88 22.63 -39.25 13.22
N THR A 89 23.61 -38.46 12.79
CA THR A 89 24.71 -37.93 13.59
C THR A 89 24.36 -36.63 14.33
N GLN A 90 23.23 -35.98 14.02
CA GLN A 90 22.76 -34.78 14.73
C GLN A 90 21.99 -35.07 16.03
N GLN A 91 22.45 -36.03 16.84
CA GLN A 91 22.05 -36.00 18.24
C GLN A 91 22.83 -34.87 18.91
N LEU A 92 22.11 -33.81 19.29
CA LEU A 92 22.53 -32.69 20.17
C LEU A 92 23.27 -33.11 21.46
N PHE A 93 23.35 -34.41 21.73
CA PHE A 93 23.87 -35.01 22.95
C PHE A 93 25.36 -35.37 22.91
N ASN A 94 26.05 -35.27 21.76
CA ASN A 94 27.42 -35.79 21.68
C ASN A 94 28.52 -34.78 21.99
N GLU A 95 28.29 -33.47 21.87
CA GLU A 95 29.30 -32.46 22.19
C GLU A 95 28.65 -31.18 22.75
N ARG A 96 28.70 -31.01 24.09
CA ARG A 96 28.43 -29.71 24.71
C ARG A 96 29.71 -28.88 24.58
N PRO A 97 29.72 -27.77 23.81
CA PRO A 97 30.91 -26.95 23.69
C PRO A 97 31.27 -26.36 25.06
N ALA A 98 32.57 -26.21 25.34
CA ALA A 98 33.05 -25.64 26.60
C ALA A 98 32.56 -24.19 26.83
N GLN A 99 32.26 -23.49 25.74
CA GLN A 99 31.59 -22.18 25.72
C GLN A 99 30.53 -22.20 24.62
N GLU A 100 29.30 -21.80 24.95
CA GLU A 100 28.24 -21.70 23.95
C GLU A 100 28.58 -20.57 22.96
N PRO A 101 28.60 -20.84 21.63
CA PRO A 101 28.78 -19.80 20.65
C PRO A 101 27.58 -18.84 20.68
N PRO A 102 27.76 -17.56 20.28
CA PRO A 102 26.65 -16.62 20.22
C PRO A 102 25.61 -17.11 19.20
N ALA A 103 24.35 -17.15 19.62
CA ALA A 103 23.24 -17.45 18.72
C ALA A 103 23.11 -16.39 17.62
N ALA A 104 22.53 -16.77 16.49
CA ALA A 104 22.26 -15.86 15.38
C ALA A 104 20.75 -15.62 15.23
N ILE A 105 20.38 -14.37 14.94
CA ILE A 105 19.02 -13.95 14.58
C ILE A 105 19.10 -13.43 13.15
N LEU A 106 18.53 -14.17 12.20
CA LEU A 106 18.70 -13.87 10.78
C LEU A 106 17.37 -13.47 10.13
N SER A 107 17.32 -12.23 9.64
CA SER A 107 16.20 -11.71 8.85
C SER A 107 16.01 -12.49 7.55
N GLN A 108 14.76 -12.85 7.21
CA GLN A 108 14.38 -13.40 5.91
C GLN A 108 14.14 -12.31 4.85
N TYR A 109 14.11 -11.04 5.25
CA TYR A 109 13.60 -9.94 4.43
C TYR A 109 14.38 -9.75 3.12
N TYR A 110 15.71 -9.73 3.18
CA TYR A 110 16.53 -9.59 1.97
C TYR A 110 16.33 -10.76 1.01
N ALA A 111 16.29 -12.00 1.52
CA ALA A 111 16.05 -13.20 0.72
C ALA A 111 14.67 -13.18 0.05
N HIS A 112 13.66 -12.64 0.74
CA HIS A 112 12.33 -12.42 0.18
C HIS A 112 12.33 -11.40 -0.96
N LEU A 113 12.99 -10.25 -0.79
CA LEU A 113 13.12 -9.22 -1.85
C LEU A 113 13.85 -9.76 -3.08
N GLU A 114 14.90 -10.57 -2.89
CA GLU A 114 15.61 -11.24 -3.99
C GLU A 114 14.69 -12.19 -4.76
N LEU A 115 13.88 -12.99 -4.04
CA LEU A 115 12.89 -13.87 -4.64
C LEU A 115 11.87 -13.07 -5.46
N MET A 116 11.29 -12.02 -4.90
CA MET A 116 10.31 -11.16 -5.59
C MET A 116 10.91 -10.55 -6.86
N THR A 117 12.13 -10.05 -6.79
CA THR A 117 12.81 -9.46 -7.95
C THR A 117 12.97 -10.49 -9.08
N GLN A 118 13.32 -11.73 -8.74
CA GLN A 118 13.44 -12.80 -9.73
C GLN A 118 12.08 -13.21 -10.31
N MET A 119 11.04 -13.25 -9.49
CA MET A 119 9.68 -13.54 -9.95
C MET A 119 9.11 -12.43 -10.83
N GLN A 120 9.42 -11.16 -10.56
CA GLN A 120 9.09 -10.06 -11.47
C GLN A 120 9.78 -10.21 -12.83
N LYS A 121 11.04 -10.68 -12.86
CA LYS A 121 11.75 -11.00 -14.11
C LYS A 121 11.12 -12.18 -14.87
N ILE A 122 10.47 -13.11 -14.17
CA ILE A 122 9.72 -14.21 -14.79
C ILE A 122 8.45 -13.69 -15.48
N GLY A 123 7.84 -12.61 -14.97
CA GLY A 123 6.62 -12.00 -15.52
C GLY A 123 5.59 -11.63 -14.46
N TYR A 124 5.85 -11.95 -13.18
CA TYR A 124 4.88 -11.72 -12.10
C TYR A 124 4.69 -10.24 -11.77
N ARG A 125 3.41 -9.84 -11.66
CA ARG A 125 3.00 -8.57 -11.05
C ARG A 125 2.63 -8.80 -9.60
N TYR A 126 3.19 -7.98 -8.71
CA TYR A 126 2.89 -8.04 -7.29
C TYR A 126 1.90 -6.95 -6.91
N CYS A 127 0.94 -7.30 -6.06
CA CYS A 127 0.06 -6.38 -5.35
C CYS A 127 0.13 -6.74 -3.86
N GLY A 128 0.31 -5.75 -2.99
CA GLY A 128 0.18 -5.96 -1.54
C GLY A 128 -1.19 -5.53 -1.04
N GLU A 129 -1.71 -6.17 0.01
CA GLU A 129 -2.87 -5.66 0.75
C GLU A 129 -2.64 -4.18 1.12
N ASP A 130 -1.46 -3.87 1.65
CA ASP A 130 -1.09 -2.53 2.14
C ASP A 130 -0.74 -1.52 1.04
N ILE A 131 -0.59 -1.94 -0.22
CA ILE A 131 -0.20 -1.08 -1.36
C ILE A 131 -1.33 -0.98 -2.39
N GLY A 132 -2.37 -1.82 -2.29
CA GLY A 132 -3.50 -1.82 -3.21
C GLY A 132 -3.10 -2.14 -4.66
N VAL A 133 -4.10 -2.43 -5.50
CA VAL A 133 -3.89 -2.79 -6.92
C VAL A 133 -3.34 -1.61 -7.75
N PHE A 134 -3.47 -0.38 -7.26
CA PHE A 134 -3.11 0.85 -7.97
C PHE A 134 -1.97 1.64 -7.31
N GLY A 135 -1.21 1.03 -6.38
CA GLY A 135 -0.19 1.76 -5.62
C GLY A 135 -0.75 2.68 -4.53
N VAL A 136 -2.02 2.47 -4.16
CA VAL A 136 -2.73 3.21 -3.12
C VAL A 136 -2.72 2.39 -1.82
N HIS A 137 -2.09 2.94 -0.80
CA HIS A 137 -1.96 2.31 0.50
C HIS A 137 -3.32 2.08 1.17
N ARG A 138 -3.61 0.83 1.54
CA ARG A 138 -4.89 0.47 2.20
C ARG A 138 -4.87 0.60 3.72
N SER A 139 -3.71 0.86 4.29
CA SER A 139 -3.48 0.95 5.73
C SER A 139 -3.50 2.40 6.23
N GLY A 140 -3.77 2.56 7.53
CA GLY A 140 -3.81 3.86 8.20
C GLY A 140 -4.98 3.97 9.18
N PRO A 141 -4.98 4.99 10.06
CA PRO A 141 -6.03 5.18 11.04
C PRO A 141 -7.33 5.65 10.36
N ARG A 142 -8.44 5.69 11.08
CA ARG A 142 -9.73 6.22 10.55
C ARG A 142 -9.64 7.72 10.26
N ILE A 143 -10.57 8.23 9.47
CA ILE A 143 -10.57 9.63 9.00
C ILE A 143 -10.37 10.68 10.11
N LEU A 144 -10.96 10.48 11.30
CA LEU A 144 -10.82 11.44 12.41
C LEU A 144 -9.36 11.68 12.83
N ALA A 145 -8.52 10.65 12.82
CA ALA A 145 -7.10 10.78 13.15
C ALA A 145 -6.28 11.41 12.01
N ARG A 146 -6.87 11.54 10.81
CA ARG A 146 -6.23 12.11 9.63
C ARG A 146 -6.55 13.59 9.43
N LEU A 147 -7.60 14.12 10.07
CA LEU A 147 -8.15 15.45 9.78
C LEU A 147 -7.12 16.57 9.78
N ASP A 148 -6.27 16.62 10.81
CA ASP A 148 -5.26 17.67 10.97
C ASP A 148 -3.99 17.42 10.14
N ASN A 149 -3.91 16.26 9.48
CA ASN A 149 -2.70 15.77 8.84
C ASN A 149 -2.97 15.15 7.45
N LEU A 150 -4.07 15.52 6.79
CA LEU A 150 -4.45 15.00 5.47
C LEU A 150 -3.30 14.96 4.43
N PRO A 151 -2.40 15.96 4.35
CA PRO A 151 -1.29 15.92 3.40
C PRO A 151 -0.33 14.74 3.56
N LEU A 152 -0.22 14.17 4.77
CA LEU A 152 0.65 13.03 5.07
C LEU A 152 0.04 11.70 4.59
N TRP A 153 -1.27 11.65 4.38
CA TRP A 153 -2.02 10.45 3.97
C TRP A 153 -2.28 10.40 2.47
N ALA A 154 -1.40 11.00 1.68
CA ALA A 154 -1.47 10.95 0.23
C ALA A 154 -1.30 9.52 -0.29
N GLU A 155 -1.98 9.19 -1.40
CA GLU A 155 -2.00 7.84 -1.96
C GLU A 155 -2.45 6.78 -0.94
N CYS A 156 -3.33 7.14 0.00
CA CYS A 156 -3.95 6.20 0.92
C CYS A 156 -5.46 6.13 0.68
N ILE A 157 -6.10 5.02 1.06
CA ILE A 157 -7.56 4.92 1.19
C ILE A 157 -7.99 4.96 2.65
N THR A 158 -9.20 5.47 2.89
CA THR A 158 -9.85 5.49 4.20
C THR A 158 -11.36 5.46 4.08
N ASP A 159 -12.01 5.08 5.18
CA ASP A 159 -13.44 5.22 5.37
C ASP A 159 -13.87 6.69 5.37
N PHE A 160 -15.05 6.98 4.81
CA PHE A 160 -15.65 8.31 4.84
C PHE A 160 -16.87 8.32 5.77
N ASP A 161 -16.60 8.46 7.08
CA ASP A 161 -17.63 8.46 8.12
C ASP A 161 -18.20 9.87 8.35
N VAL A 162 -19.30 10.18 7.64
CA VAL A 162 -19.95 11.50 7.69
C VAL A 162 -20.40 11.87 9.11
N LEU A 163 -20.93 10.91 9.88
CA LEU A 163 -21.40 11.17 11.24
C LEU A 163 -20.25 11.49 12.19
N ALA A 164 -19.14 10.74 12.08
CA ALA A 164 -17.94 11.02 12.85
C ALA A 164 -17.40 12.43 12.55
N LEU A 165 -17.36 12.81 11.27
CA LEU A 165 -16.93 14.14 10.83
C LEU A 165 -17.82 15.24 11.41
N GLN A 166 -19.15 15.09 11.29
CA GLN A 166 -20.11 16.03 11.85
C GLN A 166 -19.99 16.14 13.37
N LYS A 167 -19.82 15.02 14.08
CA LYS A 167 -19.61 15.00 15.54
C LYS A 167 -18.31 15.70 15.95
N ALA A 168 -17.28 15.62 15.12
CA ALA A 168 -16.02 16.35 15.29
C ALA A 168 -16.10 17.82 14.84
N SER A 169 -17.28 18.32 14.46
CA SER A 169 -17.48 19.67 13.90
C SER A 169 -16.70 19.93 12.60
N ALA A 170 -16.28 18.87 11.91
CA ALA A 170 -15.65 18.97 10.59
C ALA A 170 -16.73 19.01 9.51
N ASN A 171 -16.54 19.85 8.49
CA ASN A 171 -17.43 19.90 7.33
C ASN A 171 -17.12 18.71 6.40
N PRO A 172 -18.06 17.75 6.20
CA PRO A 172 -17.80 16.56 5.38
C PRO A 172 -17.41 16.90 3.94
N ASN A 173 -18.07 17.89 3.32
CA ASN A 173 -17.76 18.27 1.94
C ASN A 173 -16.36 18.88 1.82
N ASP A 174 -15.94 19.68 2.82
CA ASP A 174 -14.58 20.25 2.85
C ASP A 174 -13.53 19.15 2.98
N VAL A 175 -13.76 18.18 3.87
CA VAL A 175 -12.89 17.02 4.06
C VAL A 175 -12.84 16.14 2.81
N PHE A 176 -13.99 15.87 2.19
CA PHE A 176 -14.07 15.11 0.94
C PHE A 176 -13.26 15.77 -0.18
N PHE A 177 -13.40 17.09 -0.35
CA PHE A 177 -12.65 17.87 -1.33
C PHE A 177 -11.15 17.85 -1.07
N ARG A 178 -10.74 18.12 0.18
CA ARG A 178 -9.33 18.12 0.57
C ARG A 178 -8.69 16.74 0.42
N GLY A 179 -9.40 15.65 0.75
CA GLY A 179 -8.87 14.30 0.56
C GLY A 179 -8.52 14.02 -0.89
N LEU A 180 -9.43 14.34 -1.83
CA LEU A 180 -9.15 14.21 -3.27
C LEU A 180 -8.02 15.15 -3.71
N ALA A 181 -8.00 16.39 -3.22
CA ALA A 181 -6.90 17.32 -3.50
C ALA A 181 -5.53 16.80 -3.04
N TYR A 182 -5.49 16.01 -1.96
CA TYR A 182 -4.28 15.34 -1.46
C TYR A 182 -4.06 13.94 -2.02
N ARG A 183 -4.91 13.50 -2.97
CA ARG A 183 -4.88 12.15 -3.56
C ARG A 183 -5.08 11.04 -2.51
N MET A 184 -5.79 11.36 -1.43
CA MET A 184 -6.35 10.36 -0.50
C MET A 184 -7.73 9.96 -1.00
N MET A 185 -7.89 8.68 -1.30
CA MET A 185 -9.12 8.14 -1.88
C MET A 185 -10.07 7.65 -0.80
N TRP A 186 -11.37 7.63 -1.13
CA TRP A 186 -12.43 7.22 -0.21
C TRP A 186 -12.87 5.79 -0.52
N TYR A 187 -13.07 4.97 0.52
CA TYR A 187 -13.80 3.72 0.34
C TYR A 187 -15.22 4.05 -0.14
N MET A 188 -15.58 3.43 -1.25
CA MET A 188 -16.93 3.45 -1.80
C MET A 188 -17.36 2.01 -2.07
N PHE A 189 -18.60 1.72 -1.74
CA PHE A 189 -19.18 0.40 -1.82
C PHE A 189 -20.45 0.43 -2.66
N TRP A 190 -20.72 -0.65 -3.38
CA TRP A 190 -22.05 -0.89 -3.93
C TRP A 190 -22.91 -1.54 -2.84
N ASP A 191 -23.95 -0.85 -2.39
CA ASP A 191 -24.94 -1.43 -1.49
C ASP A 191 -25.98 -2.22 -2.28
N ILE A 192 -25.86 -3.55 -2.23
CA ILE A 192 -26.74 -4.49 -2.93
C ILE A 192 -28.22 -4.29 -2.53
N LYS A 193 -28.50 -3.90 -1.28
CA LYS A 193 -29.88 -3.78 -0.80
C LYS A 193 -30.60 -2.56 -1.39
N SER A 194 -29.87 -1.48 -1.62
CA SER A 194 -30.42 -0.22 -2.14
C SER A 194 -30.07 0.05 -3.60
N ASP A 195 -29.25 -0.81 -4.19
CA ASP A 195 -28.73 -0.71 -5.55
C ASP A 195 -28.08 0.65 -5.84
N GLN A 196 -27.31 1.14 -4.87
CA GLN A 196 -26.70 2.47 -4.90
C GLN A 196 -25.27 2.45 -4.34
N LEU A 197 -24.48 3.46 -4.73
CA LEU A 197 -23.18 3.72 -4.10
C LEU A 197 -23.35 4.23 -2.66
N SER A 198 -22.45 3.81 -1.78
CA SER A 198 -22.44 4.13 -0.36
C SER A 198 -21.00 4.32 0.14
N PHE A 199 -20.80 5.20 1.12
CA PHE A 199 -19.54 5.33 1.86
C PHE A 199 -19.34 4.24 2.92
N ASN A 200 -20.39 3.46 3.23
CA ASN A 200 -20.38 2.41 4.25
C ASN A 200 -20.83 1.05 3.69
N TYR A 201 -20.14 -0.02 4.10
CA TYR A 201 -20.51 -1.40 3.81
C TYR A 201 -21.21 -2.05 5.01
N GLY A 202 -22.49 -2.40 4.87
CA GLY A 202 -23.20 -3.26 5.82
C GLY A 202 -23.50 -2.70 7.22
N ARG A 203 -23.35 -1.39 7.47
CA ARG A 203 -23.64 -0.73 8.76
C ARG A 203 -24.99 0.03 8.78
N LEU A 204 -25.33 0.57 9.96
CA LEU A 204 -26.51 1.41 10.23
C LEU A 204 -26.65 2.50 9.16
N ARG A 205 -27.78 2.47 8.45
CA ARG A 205 -28.07 3.23 7.25
C ARG A 205 -28.64 4.61 7.59
N GLY A 206 -28.23 5.64 6.85
CA GLY A 206 -28.97 6.89 6.72
C GLY A 206 -28.62 7.67 5.44
N ASP A 207 -29.33 8.78 5.17
CA ASP A 207 -29.11 9.61 3.97
C ASP A 207 -27.66 10.15 3.88
N PHE A 208 -26.96 10.20 5.01
CA PHE A 208 -25.57 10.62 5.13
C PHE A 208 -24.56 9.62 4.52
N ASP A 209 -24.96 8.37 4.26
CA ASP A 209 -24.07 7.36 3.69
C ASP A 209 -23.94 7.47 2.17
N ARG A 210 -24.87 8.17 1.51
CA ARG A 210 -24.91 8.24 0.05
C ARG A 210 -24.03 9.39 -0.48
N PRO A 211 -23.12 9.13 -1.44
CA PRO A 211 -22.48 10.20 -2.18
C PRO A 211 -23.52 11.12 -2.84
N THR A 212 -23.36 12.43 -2.70
CA THR A 212 -24.22 13.42 -3.35
C THR A 212 -23.82 13.60 -4.81
N ASP A 213 -24.66 14.25 -5.63
CA ASP A 213 -24.31 14.60 -7.00
C ASP A 213 -23.04 15.44 -7.08
N TRP A 214 -22.79 16.27 -6.05
CA TRP A 214 -21.57 17.04 -5.94
C TRP A 214 -20.34 16.16 -5.68
N HIS A 215 -20.43 15.14 -4.82
CA HIS A 215 -19.35 14.16 -4.64
C HIS A 215 -19.05 13.42 -5.95
N ILE A 216 -20.08 12.99 -6.69
CA ILE A 216 -19.91 12.30 -7.97
C ILE A 216 -19.29 13.22 -9.02
N LEU A 217 -19.71 14.49 -9.10
CA LEU A 217 -19.10 15.48 -9.98
C LEU A 217 -17.61 15.67 -9.65
N LEU A 218 -17.27 15.76 -8.36
CA LEU A 218 -15.90 15.97 -7.94
C LEU A 218 -15.00 14.77 -8.23
N LEU A 219 -15.51 13.53 -8.09
CA LEU A 219 -14.80 12.33 -8.52
C LEU A 219 -14.52 12.35 -10.03
N LYS A 220 -15.48 12.80 -10.86
CA LYS A 220 -15.25 12.98 -12.30
C LYS A 220 -14.19 14.05 -12.58
N VAL A 221 -14.20 15.15 -11.83
CA VAL A 221 -13.16 16.20 -11.93
C VAL A 221 -11.80 15.61 -11.57
N PHE A 222 -11.70 14.90 -10.45
CA PHE A 222 -10.48 14.21 -10.04
C PHE A 222 -9.97 13.29 -11.14
N SER A 223 -10.80 12.42 -11.73
CA SER A 223 -10.40 11.54 -12.84
C SER A 223 -9.82 12.29 -14.04
N LYS A 224 -10.29 13.51 -14.35
CA LYS A 224 -9.76 14.30 -15.48
C LYS A 224 -8.38 14.89 -15.23
N VAL A 225 -8.08 15.20 -13.96
CA VAL A 225 -6.83 15.91 -13.60
C VAL A 225 -5.82 15.00 -12.91
N ASN A 226 -6.22 13.79 -12.50
CA ASN A 226 -5.42 12.84 -11.72
C ASN A 226 -4.02 12.63 -12.31
N ASP A 227 -3.92 12.43 -13.63
CA ASP A 227 -2.65 12.13 -14.31
C ASP A 227 -1.70 13.35 -14.33
N LEU A 228 -2.23 14.55 -14.09
CA LEU A 228 -1.46 15.80 -14.01
C LEU A 228 -1.09 16.17 -12.57
N MET A 229 -1.60 15.44 -11.58
CA MET A 229 -1.39 15.75 -10.16
C MET A 229 -0.05 15.19 -9.66
N ILE A 230 1.04 15.68 -10.25
CA ILE A 230 2.43 15.32 -9.93
C ILE A 230 3.14 16.55 -9.33
N ASN A 231 4.15 16.35 -8.47
CA ASN A 231 4.91 17.40 -7.79
C ASN A 231 4.04 18.39 -7.01
N ARG A 232 3.49 17.92 -5.89
CA ARG A 232 2.58 18.69 -5.03
C ARG A 232 3.30 19.84 -4.30
N GLU A 233 2.68 21.02 -4.32
CA GLU A 233 2.97 22.16 -3.44
C GLU A 233 1.72 22.51 -2.64
N ILE A 234 1.86 22.64 -1.32
CA ILE A 234 0.81 23.17 -0.44
C ILE A 234 1.01 24.67 -0.33
N LEU A 235 -0.01 25.46 -0.69
CA LEU A 235 0.09 26.92 -0.65
C LEU A 235 0.10 27.45 0.79
N PRO A 236 0.66 28.65 1.03
CA PRO A 236 0.65 29.29 2.34
C PRO A 236 -0.76 29.35 2.96
N ASP A 237 -0.81 29.17 4.29
CA ASP A 237 -2.04 29.07 5.09
C ASP A 237 -3.02 27.98 4.62
N GLU A 238 -2.51 27.00 3.86
CA GLU A 238 -3.31 25.92 3.26
C GLU A 238 -4.51 26.49 2.45
N LYS A 239 -4.28 27.56 1.69
CA LYS A 239 -5.33 28.15 0.82
C LYS A 239 -5.71 27.24 -0.35
N GLY A 240 -4.84 26.31 -0.70
CA GLY A 240 -5.03 25.32 -1.74
C GLY A 240 -3.79 24.48 -1.95
N VAL A 241 -3.85 23.60 -2.95
CA VAL A 241 -2.75 22.73 -3.36
C VAL A 241 -2.55 22.86 -4.86
N VAL A 242 -1.30 23.00 -5.28
CA VAL A 242 -0.92 23.07 -6.70
C VAL A 242 -0.07 21.86 -7.05
N TYR A 243 -0.39 21.23 -8.18
CA TYR A 243 0.44 20.22 -8.80
C TYR A 243 1.03 20.77 -10.09
N ARG A 244 2.26 20.38 -10.44
CA ARG A 244 2.96 20.87 -11.64
C ARG A 244 3.68 19.75 -12.38
N VAL A 245 3.39 19.64 -13.67
CA VAL A 245 4.06 18.71 -14.57
C VAL A 245 4.05 19.26 -16.00
N ASP A 246 5.19 19.20 -16.68
CA ASP A 246 5.33 19.53 -18.11
C ASP A 246 4.66 20.85 -18.56
N GLY A 247 4.86 21.93 -17.78
CA GLY A 247 4.29 23.25 -18.08
C GLY A 247 2.79 23.39 -17.79
N GLN A 248 2.17 22.34 -17.27
CA GLN A 248 0.78 22.34 -16.80
C GLN A 248 0.72 22.43 -15.28
N GLN A 249 -0.35 23.03 -14.78
CA GLN A 249 -0.62 23.10 -13.35
C GLN A 249 -2.07 22.70 -13.06
N VAL A 250 -2.29 22.06 -11.92
CA VAL A 250 -3.62 21.79 -11.38
C VAL A 250 -3.72 22.43 -10.00
N LEU A 251 -4.62 23.40 -9.84
CA LEU A 251 -4.89 24.05 -8.57
C LEU A 251 -6.20 23.51 -7.98
N TRP A 252 -6.13 22.98 -6.76
CA TRP A 252 -7.28 22.71 -5.90
C TRP A 252 -7.40 23.82 -4.86
N ALA A 253 -8.47 24.61 -4.91
CA ALA A 253 -8.64 25.78 -4.03
C ALA A 253 -9.48 25.44 -2.79
N PHE A 254 -8.91 25.62 -1.59
CA PHE A 254 -9.61 25.40 -0.31
C PHE A 254 -10.29 26.66 0.22
N GLN A 255 -9.91 27.82 -0.30
CA GLN A 255 -10.42 29.13 0.07
C GLN A 255 -10.58 30.00 -1.18
N ASN A 256 -11.23 31.15 -1.05
CA ASN A 256 -11.24 32.16 -2.10
C ASN A 256 -9.96 32.99 -2.00
N PHE A 257 -9.20 33.13 -3.09
CA PHE A 257 -7.98 33.95 -3.11
C PHE A 257 -7.50 34.27 -4.52
N ASP A 258 -6.60 35.24 -4.64
CA ASP A 258 -5.96 35.59 -5.90
C ASP A 258 -4.68 34.76 -6.10
N PHE A 259 -4.70 33.88 -7.09
CA PHE A 259 -3.56 33.06 -7.48
C PHE A 259 -2.81 33.71 -8.66
N LYS A 260 -1.60 34.21 -8.38
CA LYS A 260 -0.75 34.85 -9.40
C LYS A 260 -0.10 33.78 -10.28
N LEU A 261 -0.22 33.96 -11.59
CA LEU A 261 0.40 33.10 -12.60
C LEU A 261 1.70 33.76 -13.10
N SER A 262 2.66 32.94 -13.54
CA SER A 262 3.94 33.43 -14.05
C SER A 262 3.82 34.21 -15.36
N ALA A 263 2.76 33.94 -16.13
CA ALA A 263 2.44 34.59 -17.39
C ALA A 263 0.91 34.65 -17.59
N ASN A 264 0.49 35.28 -18.69
CA ASN A 264 -0.90 35.21 -19.10
C ASN A 264 -1.21 33.80 -19.64
N SER A 265 -1.89 32.98 -18.84
CA SER A 265 -2.09 31.56 -19.09
C SER A 265 -3.54 31.24 -19.41
N PHE A 266 -3.75 30.12 -20.10
CA PHE A 266 -5.09 29.58 -20.31
C PHE A 266 -5.50 28.74 -19.11
N VAL A 267 -6.61 29.10 -18.48
CA VAL A 267 -7.14 28.42 -17.30
C VAL A 267 -8.52 27.87 -17.62
N ARG A 268 -8.73 26.60 -17.27
CA ARG A 268 -10.03 25.96 -17.31
C ARG A 268 -10.47 25.61 -15.91
N ASP A 269 -11.66 26.05 -15.53
CA ASP A 269 -12.34 25.61 -14.33
C ASP A 269 -12.98 24.25 -14.63
N GLU A 270 -12.48 23.17 -14.01
CA GLU A 270 -12.94 21.81 -14.30
C GLU A 270 -14.30 21.49 -13.68
N ASN A 271 -14.71 22.25 -12.66
CA ASN A 271 -16.03 22.12 -12.04
C ASN A 271 -17.13 22.65 -12.97
N THR A 272 -16.90 23.79 -13.64
CA THR A 272 -17.89 24.48 -14.47
C THR A 272 -17.67 24.31 -15.97
N GLY A 273 -16.47 23.89 -16.38
CA GLY A 273 -16.04 23.82 -17.78
C GLY A 273 -15.69 25.15 -18.42
N LYS A 274 -15.76 26.27 -17.67
CA LYS A 274 -15.47 27.61 -18.19
C LYS A 274 -13.97 27.79 -18.44
N ASN A 275 -13.64 28.49 -19.53
CA ASN A 275 -12.29 28.86 -19.88
C ASN A 275 -12.08 30.36 -19.64
N LEU A 276 -10.87 30.72 -19.23
CA LEU A 276 -10.45 32.10 -19.05
C LEU A 276 -8.97 32.23 -19.42
N GLN A 277 -8.57 33.42 -19.85
CA GLN A 277 -7.17 33.76 -20.09
C GLN A 277 -6.82 34.90 -19.15
N THR A 278 -5.86 34.67 -18.26
CA THR A 278 -5.50 35.65 -17.22
C THR A 278 -4.07 35.43 -16.75
N ASN A 279 -3.48 36.46 -16.14
CA ASN A 279 -2.27 36.36 -15.33
C ASN A 279 -2.56 36.31 -13.80
N VAL A 280 -3.82 36.56 -13.40
CA VAL A 280 -4.29 36.44 -12.01
C VAL A 280 -5.61 35.68 -12.02
N LEU A 281 -5.61 34.50 -11.40
CA LEU A 281 -6.80 33.67 -11.25
C LEU A 281 -7.46 34.00 -9.91
N HIS A 282 -8.71 34.47 -9.95
CA HIS A 282 -9.56 34.57 -8.76
C HIS A 282 -10.10 33.18 -8.42
N ALA A 283 -9.35 32.43 -7.61
CA ALA A 283 -9.69 31.07 -7.23
C ALA A 283 -10.89 31.08 -6.27
N VAL A 284 -11.82 30.16 -6.50
CA VAL A 284 -13.03 29.96 -5.70
C VAL A 284 -12.88 28.70 -4.87
N LYS A 285 -13.29 28.76 -3.60
CA LYS A 285 -13.30 27.62 -2.69
C LYS A 285 -14.05 26.44 -3.32
N HIS A 286 -13.44 25.25 -3.21
CA HIS A 286 -13.93 23.98 -3.75
C HIS A 286 -13.95 23.90 -5.29
N HIS A 287 -13.19 24.76 -5.96
CA HIS A 287 -12.97 24.66 -7.40
C HIS A 287 -11.58 24.08 -7.72
N VAL A 288 -11.52 23.39 -8.85
CA VAL A 288 -10.33 22.78 -9.42
C VAL A 288 -10.07 23.45 -10.76
N TYR A 289 -8.84 23.94 -10.93
CA TYR A 289 -8.42 24.66 -12.12
C TYR A 289 -7.28 23.93 -12.81
N ARG A 290 -7.41 23.69 -14.11
CA ARG A 290 -6.31 23.27 -14.97
C ARG A 290 -5.74 24.49 -15.67
N ILE A 291 -4.43 24.68 -15.56
CA ILE A 291 -3.71 25.85 -16.04
C ILE A 291 -2.65 25.39 -17.03
N ASN A 292 -2.67 25.93 -18.24
CA ASN A 292 -1.64 25.68 -19.25
C ASN A 292 -0.79 26.94 -19.41
N GLY A 293 0.52 26.78 -19.19
CA GLY A 293 1.54 27.82 -19.38
C GLY A 293 1.69 28.27 -20.82
#